data_AF-A0AAI8WA80-F1
#
_entry.id   AF-A0AAI8WA80-F1
#
_cell.length_a   1.000
_cell.length_b   1.000
_cell.length_c   1.000
_cell.angle_alpha   90.00
_cell.angle_beta   90.00
_cell.angle_gamma   90.00
#
_symmetry.space_group_name_H-M   'P 1'
#
loop_
_entity.id
_entity.type
_entity.pdbx_description
1 polymer ?
#
loop_
_entity_poly.entity_id
_entity_poly.type
_entity_poly.pdbx_seq_one_letter_code
_entity_poly.pdbx_strand_id
1 'polypeptide(L)'
;MSQEIQLYETYQATKRGLSEQEEALIATERKVHELAEATYKDLRLILHSFSEPQEAFDYGRIMISRLEEDLSTELRHQRKKIQLDLEDNEQVYRKKLAQLD
;
A
#
# COMPACT_ATOMS: atom_id res chain seq x y z
N MET A 1 -14.38 -21.18 -28.11
CA MET A 1 -13.78 -19.92 -27.62
C MET A 1 -12.36 -19.88 -28.20
N SER A 2 -11.96 -18.79 -28.84
CA SER A 2 -10.60 -18.69 -29.42
C SER A 2 -9.54 -18.67 -28.30
N GLN A 3 -8.38 -19.27 -28.53
CA GLN A 3 -7.25 -19.25 -27.59
C GLN A 3 -6.81 -17.81 -27.26
N GLU A 4 -6.92 -16.91 -28.24
CA GLU A 4 -6.65 -15.49 -28.09
C GLU A 4 -7.61 -14.81 -27.08
N ILE A 5 -8.90 -15.17 -27.14
CA ILE A 5 -9.92 -14.64 -26.21
C ILE A 5 -9.64 -15.11 -24.78
N GLN A 6 -9.30 -16.39 -24.59
CA GLN A 6 -8.95 -16.91 -23.26
C GLN A 6 -7.68 -16.26 -22.70
N LEU A 7 -6.69 -16.00 -23.56
CA LEU A 7 -5.46 -15.33 -23.19
C LEU A 7 -5.72 -13.88 -22.74
N TYR A 8 -6.56 -13.15 -23.48
CA TYR A 8 -6.95 -11.79 -23.15
C TYR A 8 -7.75 -11.71 -21.84
N GLU A 9 -8.73 -12.61 -21.64
CA GLU A 9 -9.51 -12.67 -20.41
C GLU A 9 -8.63 -12.94 -19.18
N THR A 10 -7.66 -13.85 -19.30
CA THR A 10 -6.71 -14.16 -18.22
C THR A 10 -5.83 -12.95 -17.88
N TYR A 11 -5.32 -12.27 -18.90
CA TYR A 11 -4.53 -11.04 -18.71
C TYR A 11 -5.34 -9.96 -18.01
N GLN A 12 -6.58 -9.71 -18.45
CA GLN A 12 -7.47 -8.70 -17.87
C GLN A 12 -7.85 -9.03 -16.42
N ALA A 13 -8.14 -10.29 -16.12
CA ALA A 13 -8.44 -10.72 -14.76
C ALA A 13 -7.25 -10.50 -13.82
N THR A 14 -6.04 -10.88 -14.26
CA THR A 14 -4.81 -10.69 -13.48
C THR A 14 -4.50 -9.20 -13.27
N LYS A 15 -4.63 -8.39 -14.33
CA LYS A 15 -4.45 -6.94 -14.26
C LYS A 15 -5.41 -6.29 -13.26
N ARG A 16 -6.70 -6.67 -13.32
CA ARG A 16 -7.72 -6.14 -12.40
C ARG A 16 -7.38 -6.49 -10.96
N GLY A 17 -7.04 -7.75 -10.67
CA GLY A 17 -6.67 -8.18 -9.31
C GLY A 17 -5.45 -7.44 -8.76
N LEU A 18 -4.43 -7.20 -9.58
CA LEU A 18 -3.25 -6.42 -9.20
C LEU A 18 -3.59 -4.94 -8.94
N SER A 19 -4.44 -4.32 -9.77
CA SER A 19 -4.92 -2.96 -9.55
C SER A 19 -5.75 -2.82 -8.26
N GLU A 20 -6.63 -3.78 -7.97
CA GLU A 20 -7.40 -3.81 -6.72
C GLU A 20 -6.48 -3.91 -5.48
N GLN A 21 -5.39 -4.68 -5.57
CA GLN A 21 -4.39 -4.75 -4.51
C GLN A 21 -3.64 -3.43 -4.32
N GLU A 22 -3.28 -2.73 -5.40
CA GLU A 22 -2.65 -1.40 -5.32
C GLU A 22 -3.58 -0.37 -4.65
N GLU A 23 -4.85 -0.36 -5.03
CA GLU A 23 -5.86 0.51 -4.40
C GLU A 23 -6.02 0.21 -2.90
N ALA A 24 -6.04 -1.07 -2.51
CA ALA A 24 -6.13 -1.48 -1.11
C ALA A 24 -4.91 -1.04 -0.28
N LEU A 25 -3.70 -1.08 -0.85
CA LEU A 25 -2.49 -0.56 -0.21
C LEU A 25 -2.59 0.95 0.03
N ILE A 26 -3.04 1.71 -0.98
CA ILE A 26 -3.23 3.17 -0.87
C ILE A 26 -4.28 3.51 0.20
N ALA A 27 -5.39 2.76 0.24
CA ALA A 27 -6.42 2.94 1.25
C ALA A 27 -5.90 2.66 2.66
N THR A 28 -5.04 1.64 2.80
CA THR A 28 -4.40 1.30 4.07
C THR A 28 -3.45 2.40 4.52
N GLU A 29 -2.62 2.94 3.62
CA GLU A 29 -1.71 4.06 3.91
C GLU A 29 -2.47 5.26 4.49
N ARG A 30 -3.56 5.67 3.82
CA ARG A 30 -4.41 6.79 4.26
C ARG A 30 -5.00 6.55 5.64
N LYS A 31 -5.57 5.36 5.87
CA LYS A 31 -6.21 5.02 7.14
C LYS A 31 -5.22 5.01 8.30
N VAL A 32 -3.99 4.55 8.07
CA VAL A 32 -2.96 4.55 9.11
C VAL A 32 -2.52 5.97 9.44
N HIS A 33 -2.36 6.83 8.42
CA HIS A 33 -2.04 8.24 8.65
C HIS A 33 -3.14 8.94 9.49
N GLU A 34 -4.41 8.75 9.14
CA GLU A 34 -5.55 9.28 9.92
C GLU A 34 -5.53 8.76 11.38
N LEU A 35 -5.22 7.48 11.58
CA LEU A 35 -5.13 6.88 12.92
C LEU A 35 -3.95 7.47 13.73
N ALA A 36 -2.81 7.70 13.09
CA ALA A 36 -1.65 8.30 13.73
C ALA A 36 -1.95 9.74 14.15
N GLU A 37 -2.56 10.55 13.28
CA GLU A 37 -3.02 11.91 13.62
C GLU A 37 -3.98 11.93 14.80
N ALA A 38 -4.97 11.03 14.81
CA ALA A 38 -5.89 10.88 15.94
C ALA A 38 -5.15 10.51 17.24
N THR A 39 -4.22 9.55 17.16
CA THR A 39 -3.43 9.10 18.30
C THR A 39 -2.54 10.21 18.87
N TYR A 40 -1.91 11.02 18.01
CA TYR A 40 -1.13 12.18 18.45
C TYR A 40 -1.99 13.21 19.19
N LYS A 41 -3.21 13.46 18.70
CA LYS A 41 -4.16 14.35 19.34
C LYS A 41 -4.57 13.85 20.72
N ASP A 42 -4.87 12.56 20.84
CA ASP A 42 -5.28 11.93 22.10
C ASP A 42 -4.13 11.92 23.11
N LEU A 43 -2.91 11.58 22.69
CA LEU A 43 -1.72 11.66 23.54
C LEU A 43 -1.50 13.06 24.09
N ARG A 44 -1.66 14.09 23.25
CA ARG A 44 -1.53 15.49 23.67
C ARG A 44 -2.55 15.86 24.73
N LEU A 45 -3.81 15.45 24.56
CA LEU A 45 -4.89 15.71 25.51
C LEU A 45 -4.64 15.01 26.85
N ILE A 46 -4.26 13.72 26.80
CA ILE A 46 -3.96 12.92 27.98
C ILE A 46 -2.81 13.55 28.77
N LEU A 47 -1.66 13.81 28.15
CA LEU A 47 -0.48 14.32 28.86
C LEU A 47 -0.72 15.72 29.44
N HIS A 48 -1.48 16.57 28.73
CA HIS A 48 -1.93 17.86 29.28
C HIS A 48 -2.84 17.69 30.51
N SER A 49 -3.69 16.66 30.54
CA SER A 49 -4.58 16.40 31.68
C SER A 49 -3.85 15.89 32.93
N PHE A 50 -2.71 15.21 32.75
CA PHE A 50 -1.90 14.66 33.84
C PHE A 50 -0.75 15.57 34.30
N SER A 51 -0.58 16.76 33.71
CA SER A 51 0.58 17.65 33.96
C SER A 51 1.92 16.95 33.71
N GLU A 52 1.95 15.99 32.79
CA GLU A 52 3.14 15.20 32.48
C GLU A 52 4.20 16.06 31.75
N PRO A 53 5.50 15.73 31.87
CA PRO A 53 6.55 16.43 31.17
C PRO A 53 6.37 16.35 29.64
N GLN A 54 6.65 17.45 28.95
CA GLN A 54 6.63 17.55 27.49
C GLN A 54 7.51 16.47 26.82
N GLU A 55 8.56 16.02 27.50
CA GLU A 55 9.48 14.97 27.04
C GLU A 55 8.78 13.63 26.76
N ALA A 56 7.76 13.26 27.56
CA ALA A 56 7.00 12.03 27.35
C ALA A 56 6.14 12.11 26.07
N PHE A 57 5.57 13.28 25.78
CA PHE A 57 4.85 13.53 24.53
C PHE A 57 5.78 13.45 23.33
N ASP A 58 6.95 14.09 23.42
CA ASP A 58 7.91 14.12 22.33
C ASP A 58 8.47 12.72 22.04
N TYR A 59 8.70 11.91 23.08
CA TYR A 59 9.08 10.50 22.92
C TYR A 59 8.00 9.69 22.20
N GLY A 60 6.75 9.77 22.67
CA GLY A 60 5.61 9.09 22.03
C GLY A 60 5.45 9.53 20.56
N ARG A 61 5.65 10.82 20.29
CA ARG A 61 5.60 11.37 18.94
C ARG A 61 6.67 10.75 18.03
N ILE A 62 7.92 10.70 18.48
CA ILE A 62 9.04 10.09 17.74
C ILE A 62 8.76 8.63 17.43
N MET A 63 8.24 7.86 18.39
CA MET A 63 7.98 6.43 18.20
C MET A 63 6.87 6.16 17.18
N ILE A 64 5.78 6.92 17.20
CA ILE A 64 4.71 6.78 16.19
C ILE A 64 5.24 7.22 14.81
N SER A 65 6.02 8.30 14.73
CA SER A 65 6.58 8.76 13.44
C SER A 65 7.50 7.70 12.82
N ARG A 66 8.27 6.95 13.63
CA ARG A 66 9.07 5.82 13.14
C ARG A 66 8.21 4.69 12.60
N LEU A 67 7.13 4.34 13.29
CA LEU A 67 6.19 3.32 12.82
C LEU A 67 5.50 3.73 11.50
N GLU A 68 5.16 5.01 11.35
CA GLU A 68 4.63 5.56 10.10
C GLU A 68 5.65 5.44 8.95
N GLU A 69 6.92 5.75 9.22
CA GLU A 69 8.00 5.67 8.23
C GLU A 69 8.31 4.22 7.81
N ASP A 70 8.40 3.30 8.78
CA ASP A 70 8.59 1.87 8.53
C ASP A 70 7.45 1.32 7.66
N LEU A 71 6.20 1.64 8.01
CA LEU A 71 5.04 1.22 7.23
C LEU A 71 5.05 1.83 5.83
N SER A 72 5.29 3.14 5.69
CA SER A 72 5.32 3.79 4.38
C SER A 72 6.41 3.19 3.48
N THR A 73 7.52 2.77 4.07
CA THR A 73 8.60 2.07 3.35
C THR A 73 8.17 0.70 2.85
N GLU A 74 7.51 -0.09 3.71
CA GLU A 74 6.99 -1.40 3.32
C GLU A 74 5.89 -1.28 2.25
N LEU A 75 4.95 -0.34 2.41
CA LEU A 75 3.90 -0.09 1.42
C LEU A 75 4.47 0.32 0.05
N ARG A 76 5.51 1.17 0.04
CA ARG A 76 6.22 1.52 -1.19
C ARG A 76 6.90 0.31 -1.83
N HIS A 77 7.47 -0.58 -1.03
CA HIS A 77 8.07 -1.83 -1.52
C HIS A 77 7.01 -2.74 -2.16
N GLN A 78 5.88 -2.96 -1.48
CA GLN A 78 4.78 -3.77 -2.01
C GLN A 78 4.18 -3.16 -3.27
N ARG A 79 3.98 -1.84 -3.32
CA ARG A 79 3.48 -1.16 -4.53
C ARG A 79 4.43 -1.35 -5.71
N LYS A 80 5.74 -1.21 -5.48
CA LYS A 80 6.75 -1.45 -6.52
C LYS A 80 6.68 -2.89 -7.04
N LYS A 81 6.47 -3.86 -6.15
CA LYS A 81 6.31 -5.26 -6.54
C LYS A 81 5.09 -5.47 -7.45
N ILE A 82 3.94 -4.90 -7.09
CA ILE A 82 2.71 -4.98 -7.92
C ILE A 82 2.95 -4.37 -9.31
N GLN A 83 3.67 -3.25 -9.39
CA GLN A 83 4.00 -2.61 -10.67
C GLN A 83 4.87 -3.52 -11.56
N LEU A 84 5.87 -4.18 -10.97
CA LEU A 84 6.68 -5.17 -11.68
C LEU A 84 5.83 -6.37 -12.13
N ASP A 85 4.95 -6.88 -11.27
CA ASP A 85 4.05 -7.99 -11.61
C ASP A 85 3.08 -7.62 -12.75
N LEU A 86 2.64 -6.35 -12.82
CA LEU A 86 1.83 -5.83 -13.93
C LEU A 86 2.62 -5.80 -15.25
N GLU A 87 3.85 -5.30 -15.22
CA GLU A 87 4.74 -5.27 -16.38
C GLU A 87 5.05 -6.69 -16.89
N ASP A 88 5.36 -7.61 -15.97
CA ASP A 88 5.63 -9.01 -16.29
C ASP A 88 4.40 -9.70 -16.89
N ASN A 89 3.21 -9.48 -16.32
CA ASN A 89 1.96 -10.00 -16.86
C ASN A 89 1.69 -9.50 -18.29
N GLU A 90 1.95 -8.22 -18.55
CA GLU A 90 1.84 -7.65 -19.90
C GLU A 90 2.86 -8.27 -20.87
N GLN A 91 4.11 -8.45 -20.45
CA GLN A 91 5.13 -9.10 -21.28
C GLN A 91 4.77 -10.56 -21.60
N VAL A 92 4.29 -11.32 -20.62
CA VAL A 92 3.84 -12.70 -20.80
C VAL A 92 2.67 -12.78 -21.77
N TYR A 93 1.69 -11.88 -21.63
CA TYR A 93 0.57 -11.77 -22.55
C TYR A 93 1.04 -11.51 -23.99
N ARG A 94 1.87 -10.49 -24.21
CA ARG A 94 2.41 -10.14 -25.53
C ARG A 94 3.21 -11.29 -26.16
N LYS A 95 4.05 -11.97 -25.38
CA LYS A 95 4.84 -13.12 -25.86
C LYS A 95 3.95 -14.28 -26.29
N LYS A 96 2.91 -14.60 -25.51
CA LYS A 96 1.96 -15.67 -25.84
C LYS A 96 1.11 -15.32 -27.05
N LEU A 97 0.70 -14.06 -27.19
CA LEU A 97 -0.05 -13.59 -28.36
C LEU A 97 0.77 -13.72 -29.64
N ALA A 98 2.03 -13.29 -29.63
CA ALA A 98 2.95 -13.41 -30.77
C ALA A 98 3.32 -14.87 -31.14
N GLN A 99 3.00 -15.85 -30.29
CA GLN A 99 3.15 -17.28 -30.59
C GLN A 99 1.89 -17.90 -31.19
N LEU A 100 0.76 -17.19 -31.13
CA LEU A 100 -0.51 -17.58 -31.71
C LEU A 100 -0.73 -16.98 -33.11
N ASP A 101 -0.04 -15.87 -33.41
CA ASP A 101 0.10 -15.26 -34.74
C ASP A 101 1.09 -16.04 -35.64
#